data_AF-A0A7X7NXJ3-F1
#
_entry.id   AF-A0A7X7NXJ3-F1
#
_cell.length_a   1.000
_cell.length_b   1.000
_cell.length_c   1.000
_cell.angle_alpha   90.00
_cell.angle_beta   90.00
_cell.angle_gamma   90.00
#
_symmetry.space_group_name_H-M   'P 1'
#
loop_
_entity.id
_entity.type
_entity.pdbx_description
1 polymer ?
#
loop_
_entity_poly.entity_id
_entity_poly.type
_entity_poly.pdbx_seq_one_letter_code
_entity_poly.pdbx_strand_id
1 'polypeptide(L)'
;MVVEELAIKHQALPQEPGMDKDTGKVIPPKPGKIINVEATVEKILAAEEYACIELEEVLIQPEYSAEDLEQANQILGYYETWIGGTFSRHTNISLAAQGINNIVVWPKETFSFNEVVGPRSVERGYLPAPIILMGSRENDFGGGVCQVSSTLYNAVLKAGLQIVERHPHSRRVAYVPAGMDATVDYGSLDFKFANNLEEPIIVKAGTSQGKVWVKILGREKRG
;
A
#
# COMPACT_ATOMS: atom_id res chain seq x y z
N MET A 1 17.83 29.55 20.20
CA MET A 1 16.64 30.12 19.52
C MET A 1 16.78 30.16 18.00
N VAL A 2 17.64 30.99 17.38
CA VAL A 2 17.68 31.09 15.89
C VAL A 2 18.15 29.79 15.19
N VAL A 3 19.18 29.12 15.70
CA VAL A 3 19.70 27.87 15.09
C VAL A 3 18.69 26.74 15.20
N GLU A 4 17.92 26.66 16.29
CA GLU A 4 16.89 25.64 16.49
C GLU A 4 15.71 25.82 15.53
N GLU A 5 15.28 27.06 15.30
CA GLU A 5 14.24 27.38 14.30
C GLU A 5 14.71 27.02 12.88
N LEU A 6 15.97 27.32 12.55
CA LEU A 6 16.58 26.90 11.28
C LEU A 6 16.68 25.38 11.19
N ALA A 7 17.03 24.68 12.27
CA ALA A 7 17.08 23.23 12.30
C ALA A 7 15.72 22.60 11.96
N ILE A 8 14.64 23.10 12.55
CA ILE A 8 13.27 22.62 12.28
C ILE A 8 12.86 22.89 10.82
N LYS A 9 13.27 24.02 10.25
CA LYS A 9 12.93 24.38 8.87
C LYS A 9 13.72 23.57 7.84
N HIS A 10 14.95 23.17 8.16
CA HIS A 10 15.89 22.52 7.24
C HIS A 10 16.01 21.01 7.41
N GLN A 11 15.38 20.42 8.42
CA GLN A 11 15.32 18.97 8.58
C GLN A 11 14.35 18.33 7.57
N ALA A 12 14.68 17.10 7.17
CA ALA A 12 13.86 16.25 6.31
C ALA A 12 13.98 14.80 6.80
N LEU A 13 12.85 14.11 6.92
CA LEU A 13 12.88 12.67 7.23
C LEU A 13 13.40 11.88 6.02
N PRO A 14 14.09 10.75 6.27
CA PRO A 14 14.44 9.83 5.18
C PRO A 14 13.18 9.32 4.48
N GLN A 15 13.33 9.03 3.20
CA GLN A 15 12.28 8.39 2.40
C GLN A 15 12.76 7.00 2.03
N GLU A 16 11.99 6.01 2.50
CA GLU A 16 12.16 4.62 2.11
C GLU A 16 12.00 4.46 0.59
N PRO A 17 12.62 3.42 0.00
CA PRO A 17 12.44 3.14 -1.41
C PRO A 17 10.95 2.88 -1.70
N GLY A 18 10.50 3.36 -2.85
CA GLY A 18 9.12 3.20 -3.28
C GLY A 18 9.00 2.23 -4.44
N MET A 19 7.77 2.02 -4.88
CA MET A 19 7.49 1.40 -6.17
C MET A 19 6.55 2.29 -6.96
N ASP A 20 6.91 2.57 -8.20
CA ASP A 20 6.07 3.33 -9.11
C ASP A 20 4.79 2.55 -9.41
N LYS A 21 3.63 3.18 -9.20
CA LYS A 21 2.33 2.49 -9.27
C LYS A 21 1.98 1.99 -10.67
N ASP A 22 2.44 2.67 -11.71
CA ASP A 22 2.08 2.33 -13.09
C ASP A 22 3.08 1.34 -13.70
N THR A 23 4.37 1.61 -13.53
CA THR A 23 5.46 0.85 -14.16
C THR A 23 5.97 -0.31 -13.29
N GLY A 24 5.73 -0.27 -11.98
CA GLY A 24 6.27 -1.23 -11.02
C GLY A 24 7.79 -1.14 -10.83
N LYS A 25 8.42 -0.08 -11.31
CA LYS A 25 9.86 0.17 -11.11
C LYS A 25 10.14 0.63 -9.69
N VAL A 26 11.27 0.20 -9.15
CA VAL A 26 11.74 0.67 -7.84
C VAL A 26 12.09 2.15 -7.93
N ILE A 27 11.57 2.93 -7.00
CA ILE A 27 11.94 4.32 -6.78
C ILE A 27 13.03 4.32 -5.71
N PRO A 28 14.23 4.86 -6.00
CA PRO A 28 15.35 4.78 -5.06
C PRO A 28 15.05 5.55 -3.76
N PRO A 29 15.64 5.12 -2.64
CA PRO A 29 15.49 5.82 -1.37
C PRO A 29 16.12 7.21 -1.42
N LYS A 30 15.68 8.10 -0.53
CA LYS A 30 16.32 9.41 -0.33
C LYS A 30 16.74 9.57 1.12
N PRO A 31 18.03 9.86 1.39
CA PRO A 31 18.48 10.18 2.73
C PRO A 31 17.72 11.38 3.29
N GLY A 32 17.40 11.28 4.57
CA GLY A 32 16.95 12.40 5.38
C GLY A 32 18.12 13.24 5.84
N LYS A 33 17.80 14.31 6.55
CA LYS A 33 18.74 15.29 7.05
C LYS A 33 18.21 15.87 8.35
N ILE A 34 19.06 15.94 9.36
CA ILE A 34 18.84 16.75 10.54
C ILE A 34 19.99 17.73 10.70
N ILE A 35 19.75 18.84 11.40
CA ILE A 35 20.80 19.80 11.71
C ILE A 35 21.39 19.46 13.06
N ASN A 36 22.71 19.29 13.12
CA ASN A 36 23.44 19.20 14.37
C ASN A 36 23.54 20.62 14.97
N VAL A 37 22.59 20.94 15.85
CA VAL A 37 22.48 22.26 16.47
C VAL A 37 23.74 22.59 17.28
N GLU A 38 24.27 21.64 18.03
CA GLU A 38 25.46 21.85 18.87
C GLU A 38 26.68 22.20 18.01
N ALA A 39 27.01 21.37 17.02
CA ALA A 39 28.13 21.63 16.11
C ALA A 39 27.93 22.92 15.30
N THR A 40 26.68 23.26 14.93
CA THR A 40 26.38 24.52 14.23
C THR A 40 26.62 25.72 15.15
N VAL A 41 26.22 25.65 16.41
CA VAL A 41 26.47 26.72 17.38
C VAL A 41 27.96 26.90 17.64
N GLU A 42 28.72 25.80 17.77
CA GLU A 42 30.18 25.86 17.89
C GLU A 42 30.84 26.57 16.71
N LYS A 43 30.40 26.26 15.47
CA LYS A 43 30.87 26.97 14.27
C LYS A 43 30.56 28.46 14.30
N ILE A 44 29.38 28.85 14.79
CA ILE A 44 28.99 30.26 14.92
C ILE A 44 29.85 30.96 15.98
N LEU A 45 30.11 30.32 17.11
CA LEU A 45 30.93 30.90 18.19
C LEU A 45 32.40 31.06 17.80
N ALA A 46 32.90 30.20 16.91
CA ALA A 46 34.28 30.25 16.41
C ALA A 46 34.46 31.18 15.18
N ALA A 47 33.38 31.74 14.64
CA ALA A 47 33.39 32.47 13.39
C ALA A 47 33.70 33.97 13.56
N GLU A 48 34.31 34.55 12.52
CA GLU A 48 34.53 36.00 12.46
C GLU A 48 33.21 36.77 12.29
N GLU A 49 33.21 38.04 12.68
CA GLU A 49 32.05 38.91 12.52
C GLU A 49 31.66 39.01 11.04
N TYR A 50 30.37 38.81 10.74
CA TYR A 50 29.80 38.73 9.38
C TYR A 50 30.18 37.51 8.54
N ALA A 51 30.80 36.48 9.11
CA ALA A 51 31.01 35.23 8.39
C ALA A 51 29.69 34.51 8.07
N CYS A 52 29.56 33.98 6.85
CA CYS A 52 28.46 33.08 6.48
C CYS A 52 28.77 31.66 6.97
N ILE A 53 27.93 31.14 7.85
CA ILE A 53 28.09 29.80 8.42
C ILE A 53 27.04 28.87 7.85
N GLU A 54 27.49 27.78 7.23
CA GLU A 54 26.63 26.69 6.82
C GLU A 54 26.22 25.84 8.03
N LEU A 55 24.96 25.40 8.04
CA LEU A 55 24.45 24.51 9.07
C LEU A 55 25.19 23.18 9.00
N GLU A 56 25.54 22.61 10.15
CA GLU A 56 26.12 21.26 10.18
C GLU A 56 25.01 20.23 10.01
N GLU A 57 25.09 19.46 8.94
CA GLU A 57 24.04 18.52 8.52
C GLU A 57 24.46 17.09 8.84
N VAL A 58 23.56 16.33 9.47
CA VAL A 58 23.72 14.89 9.65
C VAL A 58 22.71 14.18 8.76
N LEU A 59 23.22 13.38 7.83
CA LEU A 59 22.38 12.57 6.95
C LEU A 59 21.84 11.35 7.71
N ILE A 60 20.53 11.12 7.58
CA ILE A 60 19.85 9.95 8.12
C ILE A 60 19.55 9.03 6.95
N GLN A 61 20.13 7.84 6.94
CA GLN A 61 19.82 6.85 5.92
C GLN A 61 18.43 6.25 6.17
N PRO A 62 17.67 5.93 5.10
CA PRO A 62 16.45 5.13 5.24
C PRO A 62 16.75 3.76 5.84
N GLU A 63 15.72 3.17 6.45
CA GLU A 63 15.80 1.86 7.09
C GLU A 63 16.00 0.74 6.05
N TYR A 64 15.40 0.89 4.87
CA TYR A 64 15.43 -0.09 3.80
C TYR A 64 16.13 0.42 2.54
N SER A 65 16.58 -0.54 1.72
CA SER A 65 17.30 -0.31 0.48
C SER A 65 16.46 -0.67 -0.75
N ALA A 66 16.82 -0.11 -1.91
CA ALA A 66 16.19 -0.48 -3.17
C ALA A 66 16.35 -1.99 -3.47
N GLU A 67 17.46 -2.58 -3.05
CA GLU A 67 17.76 -3.99 -3.22
C GLU A 67 16.75 -4.89 -2.49
N ASP A 68 16.25 -4.47 -1.32
CA ASP A 68 15.23 -5.22 -0.58
C ASP A 68 13.95 -5.41 -1.41
N LEU A 69 13.56 -4.39 -2.17
CA LEU A 69 12.41 -4.47 -3.09
C LEU A 69 12.72 -5.31 -4.34
N GLU A 70 13.94 -5.25 -4.87
CA GLU A 70 14.37 -6.05 -6.02
C GLU A 70 14.43 -7.55 -5.70
N GLN A 71 14.77 -7.88 -4.46
CA GLN A 71 14.81 -9.26 -3.95
C GLN A 71 13.43 -9.80 -3.59
N ALA A 72 12.41 -8.94 -3.41
CA ALA A 72 11.02 -9.33 -3.20
C ALA A 72 10.32 -9.77 -4.49
N ASN A 73 10.88 -10.77 -5.17
CA ASN A 73 10.45 -11.21 -6.51
C ASN A 73 9.81 -12.61 -6.57
N GLN A 74 9.75 -13.34 -5.46
CA GLN A 74 9.12 -14.66 -5.40
C GLN A 74 7.65 -14.58 -5.04
N ILE A 75 6.82 -15.43 -5.66
CA ILE A 75 5.38 -15.49 -5.36
C ILE A 75 5.17 -16.26 -4.04
N LEU A 76 4.83 -15.54 -2.98
CA LEU A 76 4.45 -16.13 -1.69
C LEU A 76 2.98 -16.58 -1.70
N GLY A 77 2.13 -15.84 -2.40
CA GLY A 77 0.70 -16.13 -2.50
C GLY A 77 0.12 -15.65 -3.82
N TYR A 78 -0.81 -16.42 -4.36
CA TYR A 78 -1.52 -16.09 -5.59
C TYR A 78 -2.96 -16.57 -5.53
N TYR A 79 -3.87 -15.70 -5.97
CA TYR A 79 -5.26 -16.05 -6.15
C TYR A 79 -5.87 -15.28 -7.31
N GLU A 80 -6.86 -15.87 -7.96
CA GLU A 80 -7.61 -15.24 -9.02
C GLU A 80 -9.09 -15.65 -8.97
N THR A 81 -9.96 -14.78 -9.47
CA THR A 81 -11.40 -15.03 -9.53
C THR A 81 -11.97 -14.55 -10.85
N TRP A 82 -12.96 -15.28 -11.37
CA TRP A 82 -13.64 -14.93 -12.62
C TRP A 82 -14.52 -13.69 -12.44
N ILE A 83 -14.41 -12.76 -13.37
CA ILE A 83 -15.25 -11.56 -13.44
C ILE A 83 -16.40 -11.88 -14.40
N GLY A 84 -17.62 -11.95 -13.86
CA GLY A 84 -18.83 -11.90 -14.66
C GLY A 84 -19.52 -10.53 -14.52
N GLY A 85 -20.56 -10.32 -15.33
CA GLY A 85 -21.46 -9.16 -15.20
C GLY A 85 -21.29 -8.11 -16.30
N THR A 86 -21.57 -6.86 -15.95
CA THR A 86 -21.65 -5.73 -16.89
C THR A 86 -20.30 -5.04 -17.09
N PHE A 87 -20.19 -4.24 -18.15
CA PHE A 87 -19.02 -3.38 -18.38
C PHE A 87 -18.67 -2.53 -17.15
N SER A 88 -19.66 -1.88 -16.52
CA SER A 88 -19.46 -1.07 -15.31
C SER A 88 -18.78 -1.84 -14.18
N ARG A 89 -19.16 -3.11 -13.98
CA ARG A 89 -18.57 -3.98 -12.97
C ARG A 89 -17.12 -4.32 -13.29
N HIS A 90 -16.81 -4.63 -14.54
CA HIS A 90 -15.44 -4.88 -15.00
C HIS A 90 -14.56 -3.64 -14.81
N THR A 91 -15.08 -2.44 -15.13
CA THR A 91 -14.38 -1.17 -14.91
C THR A 91 -14.08 -0.94 -13.44
N ASN A 92 -15.05 -1.10 -12.55
CA ASN A 92 -14.85 -0.93 -11.10
C ASN A 92 -13.81 -1.90 -10.52
N ILE A 93 -13.84 -3.16 -10.96
CA ILE A 93 -12.87 -4.18 -10.54
C ILE A 93 -11.47 -3.84 -11.05
N SER A 94 -11.35 -3.38 -12.29
CA SER A 94 -10.08 -2.95 -12.86
C SER A 94 -9.50 -1.77 -12.07
N LEU A 95 -10.30 -0.74 -11.77
CA LEU A 95 -9.88 0.42 -10.99
C LEU A 95 -9.43 0.04 -9.57
N ALA A 96 -10.19 -0.82 -8.88
CA ALA A 96 -9.79 -1.28 -7.55
C ALA A 96 -8.54 -2.17 -7.57
N ALA A 97 -8.39 -3.02 -8.59
CA ALA A 97 -7.19 -3.83 -8.77
C ALA A 97 -5.95 -2.95 -9.06
N GLN A 98 -6.10 -1.90 -9.87
CA GLN A 98 -5.04 -0.90 -10.09
C GLN A 98 -4.68 -0.17 -8.80
N GLY A 99 -5.66 0.15 -7.96
CA GLY A 99 -5.43 0.84 -6.68
C GLY A 99 -4.47 0.08 -5.75
N ILE A 100 -4.60 -1.26 -5.70
CA ILE A 100 -3.76 -2.14 -4.87
C ILE A 100 -2.53 -2.70 -5.60
N ASN A 101 -2.34 -2.38 -6.88
CA ASN A 101 -1.20 -2.86 -7.64
C ASN A 101 0.07 -2.07 -7.29
N ASN A 102 1.21 -2.78 -7.29
CA ASN A 102 2.53 -2.20 -7.00
C ASN A 102 2.63 -1.55 -5.61
N ILE A 103 1.89 -2.06 -4.62
CA ILE A 103 1.98 -1.57 -3.24
C ILE A 103 3.06 -2.34 -2.48
N VAL A 104 4.01 -1.62 -1.91
CA VAL A 104 4.97 -2.15 -0.94
C VAL A 104 4.31 -2.15 0.43
N VAL A 105 4.48 -3.23 1.20
CA VAL A 105 4.13 -3.30 2.61
C VAL A 105 5.37 -3.73 3.38
N TRP A 106 5.95 -2.80 4.14
CA TRP A 106 7.17 -3.00 4.89
C TRP A 106 6.98 -3.95 6.08
N PRO A 107 8.05 -4.55 6.61
CA PRO A 107 7.99 -5.33 7.85
C PRO A 107 7.20 -4.61 8.94
N LYS A 108 6.28 -5.33 9.60
CA LYS A 108 5.39 -4.85 10.68
C LYS A 108 4.36 -3.79 10.25
N GLU A 109 4.36 -3.36 8.99
CA GLU A 109 3.34 -2.46 8.45
C GLU A 109 2.00 -3.19 8.29
N THR A 110 0.91 -2.46 8.51
CA THR A 110 -0.46 -2.95 8.23
C THR A 110 -0.99 -2.31 6.97
N PHE A 111 -1.35 -3.14 6.01
CA PHE A 111 -2.07 -2.72 4.81
C PHE A 111 -3.57 -2.57 5.12
N SER A 112 -4.18 -1.49 4.65
CA SER A 112 -5.64 -1.28 4.61
C SER A 112 -6.13 -1.19 3.18
N PHE A 113 -7.12 -2.02 2.83
CA PHE A 113 -7.73 -1.97 1.51
C PHE A 113 -8.41 -0.63 1.24
N ASN A 114 -9.15 -0.10 2.22
CA ASN A 114 -9.87 1.16 2.07
C ASN A 114 -8.94 2.39 2.01
N GLU A 115 -7.83 2.42 2.76
CA GLU A 115 -6.86 3.50 2.67
C GLU A 115 -6.20 3.55 1.29
N VAL A 116 -5.88 2.38 0.73
CA VAL A 116 -5.22 2.28 -0.58
C VAL A 116 -6.16 2.53 -1.75
N VAL A 117 -7.37 1.96 -1.71
CA VAL A 117 -8.35 2.07 -2.81
C VAL A 117 -9.14 3.38 -2.75
N GLY A 118 -9.40 3.91 -1.56
CA GLY A 118 -10.15 5.14 -1.34
C GLY A 118 -11.66 5.02 -1.62
N PRO A 119 -12.39 6.15 -1.65
CA PRO A 119 -13.84 6.14 -1.90
C PRO A 119 -14.17 5.68 -3.33
N ARG A 120 -15.34 5.04 -3.49
CA ARG A 120 -15.81 4.48 -4.78
C ARG A 120 -16.75 5.49 -5.43
N SER A 121 -16.20 6.59 -5.94
CA SER A 121 -16.98 7.73 -6.45
C SER A 121 -16.83 7.95 -7.96
N VAL A 122 -17.75 8.73 -8.54
CA VAL A 122 -17.74 9.09 -9.97
C VAL A 122 -16.47 9.83 -10.36
N GLU A 123 -15.99 10.73 -9.50
CA GLU A 123 -14.80 11.55 -9.73
C GLU A 123 -13.53 10.69 -9.84
N ARG A 124 -13.55 9.51 -9.22
CA ARG A 124 -12.48 8.49 -9.28
C ARG A 124 -12.73 7.45 -10.37
N GLY A 125 -13.73 7.66 -11.23
CA GLY A 125 -14.05 6.82 -12.38
C GLY A 125 -14.91 5.60 -12.08
N TYR A 126 -15.40 5.44 -10.84
CA TYR A 126 -16.30 4.33 -10.52
C TYR A 126 -17.67 4.53 -11.17
N LEU A 127 -18.25 3.43 -11.64
CA LEU A 127 -19.53 3.39 -12.33
C LEU A 127 -20.59 2.69 -11.47
N PRO A 128 -21.88 3.01 -11.63
CA PRO A 128 -22.95 2.28 -10.97
C PRO A 128 -22.96 0.83 -11.44
N ALA A 129 -22.96 -0.10 -10.48
CA ALA A 129 -23.09 -1.53 -10.74
C ALA A 129 -23.80 -2.20 -9.57
N PRO A 130 -24.36 -3.42 -9.76
CA PRO A 130 -25.02 -4.12 -8.66
C PRO A 130 -24.05 -4.37 -7.48
N ILE A 131 -24.46 -3.93 -6.29
CA ILE A 131 -23.83 -4.20 -5.00
C ILE A 131 -24.71 -5.13 -4.16
N ILE A 132 -24.10 -5.76 -3.16
CA ILE A 132 -24.83 -6.50 -2.11
C ILE A 132 -24.53 -5.78 -0.80
N LEU A 133 -25.50 -5.04 -0.26
CA LEU A 133 -25.38 -4.33 1.00
C LEU A 133 -26.44 -4.84 1.95
N MET A 134 -26.05 -5.29 3.15
CA MET A 134 -27.00 -5.72 4.21
C MET A 134 -28.10 -6.69 3.74
N GLY A 135 -27.80 -7.47 2.70
CA GLY A 135 -28.71 -8.44 2.12
C GLY A 135 -29.64 -7.92 1.01
N SER A 136 -29.70 -6.62 0.70
CA SER A 136 -30.38 -6.10 -0.49
C SER A 136 -29.44 -6.08 -1.71
N ARG A 137 -30.02 -6.17 -2.92
CA ARG A 137 -29.33 -5.92 -4.19
C ARG A 137 -29.71 -4.52 -4.65
N GLU A 138 -28.77 -3.60 -4.56
CA GLU A 138 -28.95 -2.22 -4.99
C GLU A 138 -27.87 -1.89 -6.04
N ASN A 139 -28.10 -0.86 -6.85
CA ASN A 139 -27.06 -0.34 -7.73
C ASN A 139 -26.38 0.80 -7.01
N ASP A 140 -25.07 0.69 -6.85
CA ASP A 140 -24.24 1.76 -6.29
C ASP A 140 -22.89 1.78 -7.00
N PHE A 141 -22.14 2.85 -6.80
CA PHE A 141 -20.79 2.99 -7.32
C PHE A 141 -19.85 1.98 -6.64
N GLY A 142 -18.97 1.36 -7.43
CA GLY A 142 -18.04 0.36 -6.89
C GLY A 142 -18.59 -1.06 -6.78
N GLY A 143 -19.75 -1.37 -7.39
CA GLY A 143 -20.18 -2.76 -7.58
C GLY A 143 -19.07 -3.61 -8.20
N GLY A 144 -18.66 -4.66 -7.47
CA GLY A 144 -17.54 -5.55 -7.82
C GLY A 144 -16.29 -5.40 -6.94
N VAL A 145 -16.11 -4.31 -6.20
CA VAL A 145 -14.88 -4.06 -5.41
C VAL A 145 -14.64 -5.10 -4.31
N CYS A 146 -15.69 -5.61 -3.65
CA CYS A 146 -15.55 -6.71 -2.69
C CYS A 146 -14.96 -8.00 -3.28
N GLN A 147 -15.09 -8.22 -4.60
CA GLN A 147 -14.41 -9.34 -5.26
C GLN A 147 -12.89 -9.13 -5.29
N VAL A 148 -12.42 -7.90 -5.48
CA VAL A 148 -10.99 -7.57 -5.43
C VAL A 148 -10.45 -7.80 -4.01
N SER A 149 -11.16 -7.30 -2.99
CA SER A 149 -10.80 -7.53 -1.59
C SER A 149 -10.76 -9.03 -1.24
N SER A 150 -11.78 -9.79 -1.67
CA SER A 150 -11.79 -11.25 -1.49
C SER A 150 -10.65 -11.95 -2.23
N THR A 151 -10.29 -11.48 -3.43
CA THR A 151 -9.16 -12.05 -4.19
C THR A 151 -7.83 -11.77 -3.48
N LEU A 152 -7.64 -10.54 -3.00
CA LEU A 152 -6.49 -10.16 -2.18
C LEU A 152 -6.41 -10.99 -0.90
N TYR A 153 -7.51 -11.10 -0.15
CA TYR A 153 -7.57 -11.89 1.08
C TYR A 153 -7.06 -13.32 0.90
N ASN A 154 -7.47 -13.99 -0.17
CA ASN A 154 -7.01 -15.37 -0.43
C ASN A 154 -5.54 -15.44 -0.88
N ALA A 155 -5.04 -14.43 -1.59
CA ALA A 155 -3.61 -14.35 -1.92
C ALA A 155 -2.77 -14.11 -0.65
N VAL A 156 -3.23 -13.24 0.25
CA VAL A 156 -2.62 -12.95 1.56
C VAL A 156 -2.62 -14.18 2.47
N LEU A 157 -3.73 -14.91 2.55
CA LEU A 157 -3.79 -16.18 3.28
C LEU A 157 -2.79 -17.20 2.75
N LYS A 158 -2.68 -17.35 1.42
CA LYS A 158 -1.72 -18.26 0.79
C LYS A 158 -0.27 -17.85 1.05
N ALA A 159 -0.01 -16.55 1.17
CA ALA A 159 1.30 -16.02 1.54
C ALA A 159 1.64 -16.21 3.04
N GLY A 160 0.68 -16.67 3.86
CA GLY A 160 0.88 -16.87 5.30
C GLY A 160 1.00 -15.56 6.09
N LEU A 161 0.43 -14.47 5.57
CA LEU A 161 0.43 -13.17 6.24
C LEU A 161 -0.69 -13.09 7.28
N GLN A 162 -0.47 -12.27 8.31
CA GLN A 162 -1.42 -12.10 9.42
C GLN A 162 -2.62 -11.26 9.01
N ILE A 163 -3.82 -11.84 9.12
CA ILE A 163 -5.08 -11.11 8.94
C ILE A 163 -5.36 -10.28 10.20
N VAL A 164 -5.54 -8.96 10.02
CA VAL A 164 -5.82 -8.00 11.10
C VAL A 164 -7.31 -7.71 11.18
N GLU A 165 -7.96 -7.53 10.02
CA GLU A 165 -9.39 -7.26 9.93
C GLU A 165 -9.96 -7.99 8.71
N ARG A 166 -11.06 -8.73 8.92
CA ARG A 166 -11.80 -9.38 7.83
C ARG A 166 -13.24 -9.60 8.25
N HIS A 167 -14.16 -9.17 7.39
CA HIS A 167 -15.60 -9.38 7.55
C HIS A 167 -16.13 -10.26 6.42
N PRO A 168 -16.91 -11.31 6.69
CA PRO A 168 -17.61 -12.07 5.65
C PRO A 168 -18.85 -11.30 5.16
N HIS A 169 -19.32 -11.62 3.95
CA HIS A 169 -20.61 -11.15 3.46
C HIS A 169 -21.74 -11.82 4.26
N SER A 170 -22.83 -11.08 4.48
CA SER A 170 -24.06 -11.62 5.08
C SER A 170 -24.76 -12.66 4.21
N ARG A 171 -24.45 -12.71 2.91
CA ARG A 171 -24.98 -13.68 1.94
C ARG A 171 -23.85 -14.30 1.13
N ARG A 172 -24.04 -15.54 0.70
CA ARG A 172 -23.09 -16.24 -0.16
C ARG A 172 -22.84 -15.48 -1.46
N VAL A 173 -21.56 -15.28 -1.78
CA VAL A 173 -21.10 -14.74 -3.06
C VAL A 173 -20.68 -15.87 -4.00
N ALA A 174 -20.82 -15.65 -5.31
CA ALA A 174 -20.56 -16.70 -6.32
C ALA A 174 -19.10 -16.76 -6.79
N TYR A 175 -18.30 -15.70 -6.55
CA TYR A 175 -16.95 -15.57 -7.10
C TYR A 175 -15.85 -16.21 -6.22
N VAL A 176 -16.17 -16.63 -4.99
CA VAL A 176 -15.29 -17.40 -4.09
C VAL A 176 -16.08 -18.45 -3.30
N PRO A 177 -15.43 -19.55 -2.85
CA PRO A 177 -16.03 -20.49 -1.91
C PRO A 177 -16.45 -19.85 -0.57
N ALA A 178 -17.30 -20.56 0.18
CA ALA A 178 -17.73 -20.10 1.49
C ALA A 178 -16.54 -19.94 2.45
N GLY A 179 -16.51 -18.84 3.19
CA GLY A 179 -15.43 -18.53 4.14
C GLY A 179 -14.18 -17.91 3.51
N MET A 180 -14.14 -17.78 2.18
CA MET A 180 -13.04 -17.19 1.42
C MET A 180 -13.31 -15.74 0.98
N ASP A 181 -14.33 -15.11 1.52
CA ASP A 181 -14.77 -13.77 1.14
C ASP A 181 -14.38 -12.70 2.17
N ALA A 182 -14.05 -11.51 1.69
CA ALA A 182 -13.74 -10.33 2.48
C ALA A 182 -14.57 -9.15 1.96
N THR A 183 -15.52 -8.70 2.77
CA THR A 183 -16.38 -7.54 2.48
C THR A 183 -15.66 -6.26 2.86
N VAL A 184 -15.80 -5.23 2.02
CA VAL A 184 -15.32 -3.88 2.29
C VAL A 184 -16.41 -2.86 1.99
N ASP A 185 -16.49 -1.84 2.82
CA ASP A 185 -17.35 -0.68 2.68
C ASP A 185 -16.57 0.55 3.17
N TYR A 186 -16.43 1.55 2.30
CA TYR A 186 -15.54 2.68 2.58
C TYR A 186 -16.06 3.49 3.77
N GLY A 187 -15.24 3.60 4.83
CA GLY A 187 -15.61 4.28 6.06
C GLY A 187 -16.35 3.41 7.08
N SER A 188 -16.62 2.13 6.79
CA SER A 188 -17.28 1.20 7.71
C SER A 188 -16.57 -0.15 7.87
N LEU A 189 -16.43 -0.94 6.79
CA LEU A 189 -15.85 -2.28 6.82
C LEU A 189 -14.57 -2.31 6.01
N ASP A 190 -13.49 -2.88 6.55
CA ASP A 190 -12.22 -2.96 5.85
C ASP A 190 -11.68 -4.39 5.80
N PHE A 191 -10.72 -4.58 4.89
CA PHE A 191 -9.86 -5.74 4.90
C PHE A 191 -8.43 -5.27 5.18
N LYS A 192 -7.86 -5.75 6.28
CA LYS A 192 -6.52 -5.38 6.73
C LYS A 192 -5.68 -6.61 7.01
N PHE A 193 -4.41 -6.53 6.65
CA PHE A 193 -3.41 -7.55 6.98
C PHE A 193 -2.09 -6.88 7.36
N ALA A 194 -1.33 -7.53 8.22
CA ALA A 194 -0.01 -7.08 8.63
C ALA A 194 1.07 -7.90 7.92
N ASN A 195 2.13 -7.25 7.48
CA ASN A 195 3.35 -7.94 7.07
C ASN A 195 4.11 -8.39 8.33
N ASN A 196 3.82 -9.60 8.79
CA ASN A 196 4.49 -10.22 9.94
C ASN A 196 5.83 -10.90 9.56
N LEU A 197 6.38 -10.61 8.39
CA LEU A 197 7.72 -11.04 7.96
C LEU A 197 8.76 -9.97 8.32
N GLU A 198 10.03 -10.35 8.26
CA GLU A 198 11.18 -9.45 8.45
C GLU A 198 11.59 -8.74 7.15
N GLU A 199 10.94 -9.07 6.03
CA GLU A 199 11.25 -8.60 4.68
C GLU A 199 10.03 -7.92 4.06
N PRO A 200 10.21 -6.98 3.10
CA PRO A 200 9.09 -6.37 2.41
C PRO A 200 8.30 -7.38 1.58
N ILE A 201 7.01 -7.09 1.42
CA ILE A 201 6.17 -7.76 0.42
C ILE A 201 5.61 -6.75 -0.56
N ILE A 202 5.37 -7.19 -1.78
CA ILE A 202 4.78 -6.37 -2.84
C ILE A 202 3.45 -6.98 -3.28
N VAL A 203 2.38 -6.20 -3.15
CA VAL A 203 1.07 -6.55 -3.70
C VAL A 203 1.08 -6.20 -5.19
N LYS A 204 0.95 -7.21 -6.05
CA LYS A 204 0.71 -7.05 -7.49
C LYS A 204 -0.71 -7.48 -7.79
N ALA A 205 -1.43 -6.69 -8.58
CA ALA A 205 -2.80 -6.99 -8.93
C ALA A 205 -3.15 -6.50 -10.34
N GLY A 206 -4.15 -7.12 -10.93
CA GLY A 206 -4.65 -6.67 -12.21
C GLY A 206 -5.81 -7.51 -12.70
N THR A 207 -6.27 -7.17 -13.90
CA THR A 207 -7.31 -7.93 -14.60
C THR A 207 -6.80 -8.39 -15.96
N SER A 208 -7.02 -9.65 -16.30
CA SER A 208 -6.70 -10.20 -17.61
C SER A 208 -7.61 -11.38 -17.92
N GLN A 209 -7.96 -11.57 -19.21
CA GLN A 209 -8.76 -12.70 -19.68
C GLN A 209 -10.06 -12.94 -18.89
N GLY A 210 -10.74 -11.87 -18.48
CA GLY A 210 -11.99 -11.96 -17.71
C GLY A 210 -11.81 -12.38 -16.26
N LYS A 211 -10.59 -12.32 -15.71
CA LYS A 211 -10.30 -12.59 -14.29
C LYS A 211 -9.68 -11.37 -13.62
N VAL A 212 -9.86 -11.26 -12.31
CA VAL A 212 -9.03 -10.43 -11.45
C VAL A 212 -8.06 -11.35 -10.71
N TRP A 213 -6.79 -10.96 -10.65
CA TRP A 213 -5.74 -11.73 -10.01
C TRP A 213 -4.96 -10.85 -9.05
N VAL A 214 -4.45 -11.48 -7.99
CA VAL A 214 -3.56 -10.86 -7.00
C VAL A 214 -2.40 -11.80 -6.71
N LYS A 215 -1.19 -11.26 -6.68
CA LYS A 215 0.05 -11.92 -6.25
C LYS A 215 0.63 -11.14 -5.08
N ILE A 216 1.08 -11.86 -4.06
CA ILE A 216 1.94 -11.35 -3.01
C ILE A 216 3.35 -11.79 -3.35
N LEU A 217 4.22 -10.84 -3.67
CA LEU A 217 5.64 -11.09 -3.86
C LEU A 217 6.39 -10.85 -2.56
N GLY A 218 7.46 -11.60 -2.33
CA GLY A 218 8.36 -11.42 -1.21
C GLY A 218 9.67 -12.14 -1.47
N ARG A 219 10.56 -12.14 -0.47
CA ARG A 219 11.84 -12.84 -0.54
C ARG A 219 11.64 -14.35 -0.38
N GLU A 220 12.48 -15.14 -1.06
CA GLU A 220 12.49 -16.60 -0.88
C GLU A 220 12.76 -16.97 0.58
N LYS A 221 11.94 -17.87 1.15
CA LYS A 221 12.25 -18.44 2.46
C LYS A 221 13.48 -19.32 2.31
N ARG A 222 14.62 -18.91 2.90
CA ARG A 222 15.75 -19.82 3.09
C ARG A 222 15.28 -20.95 4.01
N GLY A 223 15.13 -22.15 3.44
CA GLY A 223 14.81 -23.37 4.17
C GLY A 223 15.98 -23.90 4.98
#